data_AF-A0A392QME2-F1
#
_entry.id   AF-A0A392QME2-F1
#
_cell.length_a   1.000
_cell.length_b   1.000
_cell.length_c   1.000
_cell.angle_alpha   90.00
_cell.angle_beta   90.00
_cell.angle_gamma   90.00
#
_symmetry.space_group_name_H-M   'P 1'
#
loop_
_entity.id
_entity.type
_entity.pdbx_description
1 polymer ?
#
loop_
_entity_poly.entity_id
_entity_poly.type
_entity_poly.pdbx_seq_one_letter_code
_entity_poly.pdbx_strand_id
1 'polypeptide(L)'
;MASETRPSIRLNISKTLLDAHNFNIISSMLSASGVVNEIEAGEGGSGITLFVPVDKAFADLPSSVALQSLAAAQKIVVLKAHVLRAYYPLGSLQSTANPLQPTLATESMGAGSFTLNISTFNGSVAINTGVVQGVITQTVFDQNPIAIFGVNKVLLPREIFGKNPIL
;
A
#
# COMPACT_ATOMS: atom_id res chain seq x y z
N MET A 1 -14.91 8.70 37.36
CA MET A 1 -13.72 7.86 37.11
C MET A 1 -13.03 8.43 35.88
N ALA A 2 -11.73 8.69 35.99
CA ALA A 2 -10.96 9.47 35.04
C ALA A 2 -10.90 8.80 33.67
N SER A 3 -11.12 9.61 32.62
CA SER A 3 -10.80 9.23 31.24
C SER A 3 -9.28 9.13 31.14
N GLU A 4 -8.74 7.92 31.20
CA GLU A 4 -7.34 7.68 30.88
C GLU A 4 -7.12 8.02 29.40
N THR A 5 -6.68 9.24 29.13
CA THR A 5 -6.14 9.60 27.82
C THR A 5 -4.77 8.95 27.73
N ARG A 6 -4.74 7.66 27.38
CA ARG A 6 -3.49 7.04 26.90
C ARG A 6 -2.97 7.95 25.79
N PRO A 7 -1.71 8.42 25.84
CA PRO A 7 -1.14 9.08 24.68
C PRO A 7 -1.27 8.10 23.53
N SER A 8 -2.14 8.42 22.56
CA SER A 8 -2.13 7.71 21.30
C SER A 8 -0.81 8.13 20.68
N ILE A 9 0.24 7.30 20.86
CA ILE A 9 1.47 7.42 20.10
C ILE A 9 1.07 7.05 18.67
N ARG A 10 0.46 8.00 17.96
CA ARG A 10 0.13 7.86 16.55
C ARG A 10 1.44 7.66 15.80
N LEU A 11 1.45 6.70 14.90
CA LEU A 11 2.66 6.41 14.14
C LEU A 11 2.83 7.51 13.11
N ASN A 12 3.97 8.21 13.13
CA ASN A 12 4.31 9.09 12.02
C ASN A 12 4.81 8.22 10.86
N ILE A 13 3.95 8.01 9.87
CA ILE A 13 4.24 7.06 8.77
C ILE A 13 5.42 7.56 7.94
N SER A 14 5.44 8.86 7.59
CA SER A 14 6.53 9.45 6.81
C SER A 14 7.89 9.29 7.50
N LYS A 15 7.96 9.55 8.81
CA LYS A 15 9.19 9.36 9.60
C LYS A 15 9.60 7.89 9.63
N THR A 16 8.65 6.98 9.86
CA THR A 16 8.90 5.54 9.89
C THR A 16 9.51 5.05 8.56
N LEU A 17 8.99 5.54 7.42
CA LEU A 17 9.53 5.21 6.10
C LEU A 17 10.93 5.78 5.85
N LEU A 18 11.19 7.01 6.30
CA LEU A 18 12.50 7.65 6.15
C LEU A 18 13.57 6.94 7.01
N ASP A 19 13.21 6.58 8.25
CA ASP A 19 14.09 5.88 9.19
C ASP A 19 14.40 4.44 8.71
N ALA A 20 13.49 3.80 7.96
CA ALA A 20 13.69 2.47 7.39
C ALA A 20 14.60 2.43 6.15
N HIS A 21 14.93 3.60 5.58
CA HIS A 21 15.72 3.78 4.37
C HIS A 21 15.11 3.15 3.10
N ASN A 22 15.44 3.68 1.91
CA ASN A 22 14.92 3.22 0.60
C ASN A 22 13.40 3.42 0.34
N PHE A 23 12.72 4.32 1.03
CA PHE A 23 11.31 4.65 0.80
C PHE A 23 11.08 6.15 0.56
N ASN A 24 12.08 6.87 0.06
CA ASN A 24 12.05 8.32 -0.08
C ASN A 24 11.00 8.80 -1.09
N ILE A 25 10.88 8.09 -2.22
CA ILE A 25 9.98 8.49 -3.32
C ILE A 25 8.53 8.39 -2.87
N ILE A 26 8.12 7.21 -2.37
CA ILE A 26 6.76 6.97 -1.92
C ILE A 26 6.39 7.79 -0.68
N SER A 27 7.31 7.98 0.28
CA SER A 27 7.10 8.87 1.43
C SER A 27 6.76 10.29 0.95
N SER A 28 7.54 10.81 -0.01
CA SER A 28 7.30 12.14 -0.60
C SER A 28 5.96 12.21 -1.33
N MET A 29 5.58 11.16 -2.09
CA MET A 29 4.29 11.10 -2.78
C MET A 29 3.11 11.06 -1.81
N LEU A 30 3.20 10.29 -0.72
CA LEU A 30 2.16 10.19 0.32
C LEU A 30 1.98 11.52 1.06
N SER A 31 3.09 12.19 1.42
CA SER A 31 3.04 13.50 2.07
C SER A 31 2.49 14.58 1.14
N ALA A 32 2.99 14.67 -0.10
CA ALA A 32 2.56 15.71 -1.05
C ALA A 32 1.10 15.57 -1.50
N SER A 33 0.57 14.35 -1.52
CA SER A 33 -0.83 14.08 -1.89
C SER A 33 -1.81 14.20 -0.72
N GLY A 34 -1.33 14.27 0.51
CA GLY A 34 -2.15 14.25 1.72
C GLY A 34 -2.73 12.86 2.07
N VAL A 35 -2.42 11.81 1.29
CA VAL A 35 -2.90 10.44 1.57
C VAL A 35 -2.39 9.93 2.92
N VAL A 36 -1.20 10.37 3.36
CA VAL A 36 -0.67 10.02 4.69
C VAL A 36 -1.65 10.37 5.82
N ASN A 37 -2.34 11.51 5.72
CA ASN A 37 -3.30 11.94 6.74
C ASN A 37 -4.52 11.02 6.82
N GLU A 38 -4.97 10.50 5.66
CA GLU A 38 -6.08 9.55 5.59
C GLU A 38 -5.69 8.19 6.20
N ILE A 39 -4.44 7.78 5.98
CA ILE A 39 -3.90 6.54 6.57
C ILE A 39 -3.79 6.69 8.09
N GLU A 40 -3.18 7.77 8.59
CA GLU A 40 -3.01 8.05 10.03
C GLU A 40 -4.37 8.26 10.73
N ALA A 41 -5.36 8.85 10.05
CA ALA A 41 -6.73 8.93 10.58
C ALA A 41 -7.39 7.55 10.73
N GLY A 42 -7.02 6.57 9.89
CA GLY A 42 -7.52 5.20 9.90
C GLY A 42 -7.06 4.34 11.10
N GLU A 43 -6.04 4.78 11.85
CA GLU A 43 -5.50 4.06 13.01
C GLU A 43 -6.55 3.79 14.11
N GLY A 44 -7.61 4.59 14.20
CA GLY A 44 -8.65 4.44 15.22
C GLY A 44 -9.73 3.40 14.91
N GLY A 45 -9.71 2.80 13.70
CA GLY A 45 -10.72 1.85 13.22
C GLY A 45 -10.22 0.41 13.18
N SER A 46 -10.49 -0.31 12.09
CA SER A 46 -10.05 -1.69 11.84
C SER A 46 -8.53 -1.85 11.63
N GLY A 47 -7.78 -0.74 11.69
CA GLY A 47 -6.36 -0.68 11.40
C GLY A 47 -6.04 -0.55 9.92
N ILE A 48 -4.74 -0.55 9.62
CA ILE A 48 -4.15 -0.28 8.30
C ILE A 48 -3.09 -1.32 7.98
N THR A 49 -3.05 -1.74 6.72
CA THR A 49 -1.90 -2.43 6.14
C THR A 49 -1.42 -1.67 4.92
N LEU A 50 -0.14 -1.31 4.89
CA LEU A 50 0.47 -0.52 3.82
C LEU A 50 1.54 -1.34 3.10
N PHE A 51 1.42 -1.47 1.78
CA PHE A 51 2.43 -2.09 0.91
C PHE A 51 3.23 -0.99 0.22
N VAL A 52 4.48 -0.78 0.63
CA VAL A 52 5.27 0.38 0.26
C VAL A 52 6.36 -0.02 -0.74
N PRO A 53 6.31 0.44 -2.01
CA PRO A 53 7.39 0.16 -2.94
C PRO A 53 8.71 0.79 -2.50
N VAL A 54 9.79 0.02 -2.53
CA VAL A 54 11.15 0.54 -2.34
C VAL A 54 11.53 1.50 -3.47
N ASP A 55 12.46 2.42 -3.25
CA ASP A 55 12.91 3.40 -4.24
C ASP A 55 13.37 2.75 -5.56
N LYS A 56 14.04 1.58 -5.46
CA LYS A 56 14.42 0.79 -6.64
C LYS A 56 13.22 0.35 -7.48
N ALA A 57 12.06 0.08 -6.88
CA ALA A 57 10.87 -0.33 -7.62
C ALA A 57 10.36 0.78 -8.55
N PHE A 58 10.56 2.05 -8.20
CA PHE A 58 10.26 3.19 -9.07
C PHE A 58 11.26 3.33 -10.20
N ALA A 59 12.55 3.10 -9.92
CA ALA A 59 13.60 3.12 -10.94
C ALA A 59 13.42 1.98 -11.96
N ASP A 60 12.88 0.84 -11.53
CA ASP A 60 12.64 -0.34 -12.36
C ASP A 60 11.29 -0.29 -13.11
N LEU A 61 10.55 0.84 -13.07
CA LEU A 61 9.31 0.99 -13.82
C LEU A 61 9.59 0.95 -15.33
N PRO A 62 8.85 0.14 -16.11
CA PRO A 62 8.96 0.18 -17.57
C PRO A 62 8.64 1.57 -18.12
N SER A 63 9.33 1.98 -19.18
CA SER A 63 9.09 3.28 -19.85
C SER A 63 7.66 3.45 -20.39
N SER A 64 6.96 2.34 -20.64
CA SER A 64 5.53 2.34 -21.02
C SER A 64 4.59 2.70 -19.86
N VAL A 65 5.05 2.65 -18.60
CA VAL A 65 4.25 3.01 -17.43
C VAL A 65 4.37 4.50 -17.16
N ALA A 66 3.37 5.25 -17.61
CA ALA A 66 3.33 6.71 -17.48
C ALA A 66 2.85 7.20 -16.10
N LEU A 67 3.32 6.59 -14.99
CA LEU A 67 2.92 6.94 -13.61
C LEU A 67 3.13 8.45 -13.33
N GLN A 68 4.24 9.00 -13.81
CA GLN A 68 4.58 10.41 -13.58
C GLN A 68 3.70 11.38 -14.38
N SER A 69 3.13 10.93 -15.51
CA SER A 69 2.27 11.75 -16.37
C SER A 69 0.79 11.71 -15.96
N LEU A 70 0.43 10.87 -14.98
CA LEU A 70 -0.93 10.83 -14.47
C LEU A 70 -1.36 12.17 -13.84
N ALA A 71 -2.64 12.49 -13.97
CA ALA A 71 -3.23 13.59 -13.22
C ALA A 71 -3.08 13.37 -11.71
N ALA A 72 -3.01 14.44 -10.91
CA ALA A 72 -2.84 14.36 -9.47
C ALA A 72 -3.90 13.46 -8.79
N ALA A 73 -5.16 13.57 -9.23
CA ALA A 73 -6.26 12.73 -8.74
C ALA A 73 -6.02 11.23 -9.01
N GLN A 74 -5.49 10.88 -10.19
CA GLN A 74 -5.17 9.48 -10.50
C GLN A 74 -3.97 8.97 -9.71
N LYS A 75 -2.95 9.82 -9.47
CA LYS A 75 -1.82 9.48 -8.59
C LYS A 75 -2.29 9.17 -7.16
N ILE A 76 -3.24 9.94 -6.64
CA ILE A 76 -3.88 9.68 -5.33
C ILE A 76 -4.53 8.29 -5.33
N VAL A 77 -5.29 7.93 -6.36
CA VAL A 77 -5.91 6.61 -6.46
C VAL A 77 -4.87 5.49 -6.49
N VAL A 78 -3.76 5.66 -7.21
CA VAL A 78 -2.65 4.69 -7.19
C VAL A 78 -2.05 4.54 -5.80
N LEU A 79 -1.83 5.64 -5.07
CA LEU A 79 -1.32 5.60 -3.69
C LEU A 79 -2.31 4.88 -2.77
N LYS A 80 -3.61 5.17 -2.87
CA LYS A 80 -4.65 4.49 -2.10
C LYS A 80 -4.75 2.99 -2.40
N ALA A 81 -4.42 2.57 -3.62
CA ALA A 81 -4.41 1.15 -3.99
C ALA A 81 -3.28 0.34 -3.33
N HIS A 82 -2.33 1.00 -2.66
CA HIS A 82 -1.29 0.34 -1.86
C HIS A 82 -1.72 0.09 -0.41
N VAL A 83 -2.95 0.46 -0.03
CA VAL A 83 -3.39 0.49 1.37
C VAL A 83 -4.64 -0.37 1.56
N LEU A 84 -4.67 -1.22 2.57
CA LEU A 84 -5.86 -1.94 3.05
C LEU A 84 -6.40 -1.27 4.32
N ARG A 85 -7.73 -1.16 4.46
CA ARG A 85 -8.40 -0.72 5.69
C ARG A 85 -8.65 -1.87 6.68
N ALA A 86 -7.60 -2.60 6.97
CA ALA A 86 -7.55 -3.54 8.06
C ALA A 86 -6.09 -3.83 8.43
N TYR A 87 -5.85 -4.08 9.70
CA TYR A 87 -4.56 -4.58 10.17
C TYR A 87 -4.39 -6.07 9.81
N TYR A 88 -3.40 -6.36 8.97
CA TYR A 88 -2.97 -7.71 8.64
C TYR A 88 -1.49 -7.85 8.99
N PRO A 89 -1.14 -8.53 10.09
CA PRO A 89 0.25 -8.84 10.38
C PRO A 89 0.80 -9.82 9.33
N LEU A 90 2.13 -9.90 9.22
CA LEU A 90 2.78 -10.69 8.16
C LEU A 90 2.29 -12.15 8.12
N GLY A 91 2.15 -12.78 9.29
CA GLY A 91 1.69 -14.17 9.41
C GLY A 91 0.29 -14.39 8.85
N SER A 92 -0.63 -13.43 9.03
CA SER A 92 -1.98 -13.52 8.48
C SER A 92 -2.01 -13.38 6.96
N LEU A 93 -1.12 -12.56 6.41
CA LEU A 93 -0.96 -12.44 4.95
C LEU A 93 -0.39 -13.73 4.33
N GLN A 94 0.54 -14.39 5.03
CA GLN A 94 1.14 -15.67 4.59
C GLN A 94 0.13 -16.82 4.57
N SER A 95 -0.86 -16.80 5.46
CA SER A 95 -1.88 -17.85 5.60
C SER A 95 -3.28 -17.41 5.16
N THR A 96 -3.38 -16.38 4.30
CA THR A 96 -4.69 -15.81 3.98
C THR A 96 -5.60 -16.81 3.25
N ALA A 97 -6.80 -17.03 3.77
CA ALA A 97 -7.83 -17.85 3.12
C ALA A 97 -8.63 -17.06 2.08
N ASN A 98 -8.71 -15.73 2.23
CA ASN A 98 -9.32 -14.83 1.27
C ASN A 98 -8.21 -14.02 0.57
N PRO A 99 -7.82 -14.38 -0.65
CA PRO A 99 -6.74 -13.69 -1.35
C PRO A 99 -7.15 -12.30 -1.84
N LEU A 100 -8.45 -12.06 -2.10
CA LEU A 100 -8.90 -10.81 -2.73
C LEU A 100 -9.26 -9.77 -1.66
N GLN A 101 -8.43 -8.72 -1.56
CA GLN A 101 -8.54 -7.69 -0.53
C GLN A 101 -8.91 -6.32 -1.12
N PRO A 102 -9.92 -5.63 -0.58
CA PRO A 102 -10.25 -4.26 -0.97
C PRO A 102 -9.22 -3.27 -0.45
N THR A 103 -8.94 -2.23 -1.23
CA THR A 103 -8.00 -1.17 -0.86
C THR A 103 -8.75 0.12 -0.49
N LEU A 104 -8.03 1.13 -0.01
CA LEU A 104 -8.60 2.47 0.12
C LEU A 104 -9.06 3.04 -1.23
N ALA A 105 -8.45 2.63 -2.34
CA ALA A 105 -8.93 3.01 -3.65
C ALA A 105 -10.30 2.36 -3.95
N THR A 106 -10.52 1.10 -3.55
CA THR A 106 -11.84 0.44 -3.65
C THR A 106 -12.93 1.24 -2.94
N GLU A 107 -12.65 1.77 -1.75
CA GLU A 107 -13.62 2.58 -0.99
C GLU A 107 -14.02 3.85 -1.73
N SER A 108 -13.05 4.53 -2.37
CA SER A 108 -13.29 5.78 -3.09
C SER A 108 -13.84 5.61 -4.51
N MET A 109 -13.55 4.48 -5.16
CA MET A 109 -13.85 4.25 -6.58
C MET A 109 -15.00 3.27 -6.82
N GLY A 110 -15.38 2.50 -5.80
CA GLY A 110 -16.51 1.56 -5.85
C GLY A 110 -16.09 0.10 -5.64
N ALA A 111 -17.00 -0.68 -5.06
CA ALA A 111 -16.79 -2.09 -4.75
C ALA A 111 -16.40 -2.91 -6.00
N GLY A 112 -15.48 -3.87 -5.82
CA GLY A 112 -15.01 -4.75 -6.90
C GLY A 112 -13.90 -4.18 -7.80
N SER A 113 -13.48 -2.93 -7.56
CA SER A 113 -12.38 -2.28 -8.27
C SER A 113 -11.16 -2.04 -7.36
N PHE A 114 -9.96 -1.93 -7.94
CA PHE A 114 -8.71 -1.63 -7.22
C PHE A 114 -8.40 -2.60 -6.08
N THR A 115 -8.78 -3.87 -6.23
CA THR A 115 -8.50 -4.93 -5.25
C THR A 115 -7.09 -5.50 -5.45
N LEU A 116 -6.52 -6.05 -4.39
CA LEU A 116 -5.25 -6.77 -4.42
C LEU A 116 -5.50 -8.27 -4.26
N ASN A 117 -4.81 -9.10 -5.03
CA ASN A 117 -4.78 -10.53 -4.82
C ASN A 117 -3.50 -10.90 -4.05
N ILE A 118 -3.68 -11.36 -2.82
CA ILE A 118 -2.61 -11.73 -1.89
C ILE A 118 -2.45 -13.24 -1.88
N SER A 119 -1.22 -13.69 -2.08
CA SER A 119 -0.86 -15.11 -2.12
C SER A 119 0.55 -15.31 -1.59
N THR A 120 1.03 -16.55 -1.58
CA THR A 120 2.43 -16.86 -1.25
C THR A 120 3.15 -17.34 -2.51
N PHE A 121 4.30 -16.74 -2.80
CA PHE A 121 5.17 -17.08 -3.93
C PHE A 121 6.61 -17.25 -3.42
N ASN A 122 7.21 -18.42 -3.66
CA ASN A 122 8.57 -18.76 -3.21
C ASN A 122 8.83 -18.46 -1.72
N GLY A 123 7.85 -18.75 -0.86
CA GLY A 123 7.95 -18.53 0.59
C GLY A 123 7.77 -17.08 1.04
N SER A 124 7.51 -16.14 0.13
CA SER A 124 7.21 -14.73 0.44
C SER A 124 5.78 -14.37 0.06
N VAL A 125 5.19 -13.39 0.73
CA VAL A 125 3.87 -12.87 0.37
C VAL A 125 3.97 -12.12 -0.95
N ALA A 126 3.14 -12.49 -1.92
CA ALA A 126 2.99 -11.86 -3.21
C ALA A 126 1.69 -11.05 -3.28
N ILE A 127 1.78 -9.87 -3.90
CA ILE A 127 0.68 -8.94 -4.11
C ILE A 127 0.51 -8.76 -5.62
N ASN A 128 -0.61 -9.23 -6.15
CA ASN A 128 -0.92 -9.20 -7.56
C ASN A 128 -2.07 -8.23 -7.86
N THR A 129 -1.87 -7.32 -8.81
CA THR A 129 -2.87 -6.31 -9.23
C THR A 129 -3.61 -6.66 -10.53
N GLY A 130 -3.26 -7.78 -11.15
CA GLY A 130 -3.61 -8.14 -12.53
C GLY A 130 -2.69 -7.51 -13.60
N VAL A 131 -1.85 -6.55 -13.23
CA VAL A 131 -0.84 -5.92 -14.12
C VAL A 131 0.57 -6.28 -13.70
N VAL A 132 0.83 -6.27 -12.40
CA VAL A 132 2.13 -6.59 -11.80
C VAL A 132 1.96 -7.53 -10.63
N GLN A 133 3.02 -8.29 -10.34
CA GLN A 133 3.17 -9.08 -9.13
C GLN A 133 4.37 -8.57 -8.35
N GLY A 134 4.10 -7.90 -7.22
CA GLY A 134 5.12 -7.54 -6.24
C GLY A 134 5.25 -8.63 -5.18
N VAL A 135 6.38 -8.65 -4.47
CA VAL A 135 6.58 -9.47 -3.28
C VAL A 135 7.04 -8.59 -2.11
N ILE A 136 6.63 -8.96 -0.89
CA ILE A 136 7.15 -8.36 0.33
C ILE A 136 8.64 -8.71 0.45
N THR A 137 9.45 -7.69 0.68
CA THR A 137 10.91 -7.76 0.81
C THR A 137 11.37 -7.58 2.25
N GLN A 138 10.62 -6.82 3.04
CA GLN A 138 10.92 -6.54 4.43
C GLN A 138 9.68 -6.08 5.19
N THR A 139 9.65 -6.33 6.49
CA THR A 139 8.71 -5.72 7.42
C THR A 139 9.32 -4.42 7.94
N VAL A 140 8.66 -3.29 7.65
CA VAL A 140 9.08 -1.96 8.11
C VAL A 140 8.50 -1.67 9.50
N PHE A 141 7.23 -2.01 9.68
CA PHE A 141 6.52 -1.89 10.94
C PHE A 141 5.41 -2.94 11.00
N ASP A 142 5.18 -3.59 12.13
CA ASP A 142 4.09 -4.56 12.29
C ASP A 142 3.65 -4.61 13.77
N GLN A 143 2.75 -3.70 14.14
CA GLN A 143 2.15 -3.63 15.47
C GLN A 143 0.72 -3.10 15.35
N ASN A 144 -0.25 -3.82 15.92
CA ASN A 144 -1.66 -3.41 15.92
C ASN A 144 -1.82 -1.94 16.40
N PRO A 145 -2.44 -1.05 15.61
CA PRO A 145 -3.30 -1.31 14.45
C PRO A 145 -2.66 -1.10 13.08
N ILE A 146 -1.34 -1.05 12.94
CA ILE A 146 -0.65 -0.71 11.70
C ILE A 146 0.37 -1.78 11.31
N ALA A 147 0.34 -2.16 10.03
CA ALA A 147 1.40 -2.92 9.40
C ALA A 147 1.91 -2.19 8.15
N ILE A 148 3.22 -2.16 7.96
CA ILE A 148 3.93 -1.53 6.84
C ILE A 148 4.95 -2.54 6.31
N PHE A 149 4.81 -2.90 5.03
CA PHE A 149 5.66 -3.86 4.36
C PHE A 149 6.30 -3.24 3.12
N GLY A 150 7.62 -3.38 3.00
CA GLY A 150 8.33 -2.98 1.79
C GLY A 150 8.08 -3.97 0.66
N VAL A 151 7.73 -3.52 -0.55
CA VAL A 151 7.50 -4.36 -1.73
C VAL A 151 8.45 -4.01 -2.88
N ASN A 152 8.83 -5.01 -3.69
CA ASN A 152 9.80 -4.82 -4.78
C ASN A 152 9.22 -4.26 -6.09
N LYS A 153 7.91 -3.99 -6.15
CA LYS A 153 7.21 -3.42 -7.30
C LYS A 153 6.30 -2.30 -6.86
N VAL A 154 6.21 -1.23 -7.64
CA VAL A 154 5.09 -0.29 -7.54
C VAL A 154 3.84 -1.05 -7.95
N LEU A 155 2.82 -1.10 -7.10
CA LEU A 155 1.56 -1.77 -7.41
C LEU A 155 0.80 -0.90 -8.40
N LEU A 156 0.54 -1.45 -9.59
CA LEU A 156 -0.14 -0.76 -10.69
C LEU A 156 -1.58 -1.28 -10.79
N PRO A 157 -2.60 -0.50 -10.40
CA PRO A 157 -3.98 -0.95 -10.49
C PRO A 157 -4.40 -1.17 -11.93
N ARG A 158 -5.02 -2.31 -12.23
CA ARG A 158 -5.50 -2.66 -13.58
C ARG A 158 -6.51 -1.67 -14.15
N GLU A 159 -7.25 -0.97 -13.30
CA GLU A 159 -8.23 0.02 -13.74
C GLU A 159 -7.58 1.27 -14.34
N ILE A 160 -6.30 1.51 -14.04
CA ILE A 160 -5.51 2.62 -14.58
C ILE A 160 -4.51 2.11 -15.64
N PHE A 161 -3.91 0.94 -15.40
CA PHE A 161 -2.78 0.42 -16.20
C PHE A 161 -3.08 -0.85 -17.00
N GLY A 162 -4.29 -1.41 -16.88
CA GLY A 162 -4.72 -2.64 -17.55
C GLY A 162 -5.33 -2.36 -18.92
N LYS A 163 -4.48 -2.03 -19.90
CA LYS A 163 -4.63 -2.17 -21.38
C LYS A 163 -3.36 -1.56 -22.00
N ASN A 164 -2.59 -2.22 -22.87
CA ASN A 164 -2.96 -3.03 -24.05
C ASN A 164 -2.59 -4.53 -23.95
N PRO A 165 -3.49 -5.47 -24.34
CA PRO A 165 -3.06 -6.54 -25.23
C PRO A 165 -2.69 -5.89 -26.57
N ILE A 166 -1.44 -6.04 -27.01
CA ILE A 166 -1.11 -5.78 -28.41
C ILE A 166 -1.89 -6.83 -29.22
N LEU A 167 -2.79 -6.33 -30.08
CA LEU A 167 -3.52 -6.99 -31.19
C LEU A 167 -3.80 -8.50 -31.06
#